data_AF-A0A3D0UIJ6-F1
#
_entry.id   AF-A0A3D0UIJ6-F1
#
_cell.length_a   1.000
_cell.length_b   1.000
_cell.length_c   1.000
_cell.angle_alpha   90.00
_cell.angle_beta   90.00
_cell.angle_gamma   90.00
#
_symmetry.space_group_name_H-M   'P 1'
#
loop_
_entity.id
_entity.type
_entity.pdbx_description
1 polymer ?
#
loop_
_entity_poly.entity_id
_entity_poly.type
_entity_poly.pdbx_seq_one_letter_code
_entity_poly.pdbx_strand_id
1 'polypeptide(L)'
;MLRSLRGQIHQVHTGIVVVNKVTGKTVVDVATIDVPFRLYTDAELEAYLTSKDPLDKAGGYNIQHAGFHPVERFAGCFAGVMGLPLCHLTRALIRMGIRIEVDIAALCQSTLVYNCPVFKNILSGRSHL
;
A
#
# COMPACT_ATOMS: atom_id res chain seq x y z
N MET A 1 10.08 -15.15 -8.05
CA MET A 1 8.94 -14.57 -7.30
C MET A 1 7.77 -14.24 -8.22
N LEU A 2 7.90 -13.39 -9.23
CA LEU A 2 6.76 -12.98 -10.07
C LEU A 2 5.95 -14.15 -10.67
N ARG A 3 6.61 -15.19 -11.19
CA ARG A 3 5.92 -16.41 -11.66
C ARG A 3 4.97 -17.05 -10.64
N SER A 4 5.27 -16.98 -9.33
CA SER A 4 4.40 -17.54 -8.27
C SER A 4 3.27 -16.60 -7.85
N LEU A 5 3.39 -15.30 -8.13
CA LEU A 5 2.34 -14.32 -7.85
C LEU A 5 1.33 -14.20 -9.00
N ARG A 6 1.72 -14.60 -10.21
CA ARG A 6 0.88 -14.54 -11.41
C ARG A 6 -0.50 -15.21 -11.19
N GLY A 7 -1.56 -14.46 -11.45
CA GLY A 7 -2.94 -14.96 -11.30
C GLY A 7 -3.35 -15.27 -9.85
N GLN A 8 -2.55 -14.86 -8.86
CA GLN A 8 -2.83 -15.07 -7.44
C GLN A 8 -3.20 -13.75 -6.76
N ILE A 9 -3.87 -13.85 -5.62
CA ILE A 9 -3.99 -12.73 -4.68
C ILE A 9 -2.93 -12.95 -3.61
N HIS A 10 -2.00 -12.01 -3.45
CA HIS A 10 -1.10 -11.99 -2.30
C HIS A 10 -1.38 -10.78 -1.42
N GLN A 11 -0.85 -10.83 -0.20
CA GLN A 11 -0.99 -9.73 0.76
C GLN A 11 0.30 -8.94 0.86
N VAL A 12 0.17 -7.61 0.85
CA VAL A 12 1.22 -6.69 1.27
C VAL A 12 0.89 -6.21 2.66
N HIS A 13 1.84 -6.39 3.58
CA HIS A 13 1.74 -5.86 4.94
C HIS A 13 2.70 -4.68 5.10
N THR A 14 2.19 -3.57 5.60
CA THR A 14 3.00 -2.40 5.91
C THR A 14 2.79 -1.98 7.35
N GLY A 15 3.80 -2.20 8.17
CA GLY A 15 3.81 -1.83 9.58
C GLY A 15 4.16 -0.35 9.77
N ILE A 16 3.46 0.31 10.68
CA ILE A 16 3.74 1.65 11.17
C ILE A 16 4.00 1.58 12.66
N VAL A 17 5.07 2.24 13.10
CA VAL A 17 5.36 2.46 14.51
C VAL A 17 5.60 3.96 14.73
N VAL A 18 4.79 4.57 15.59
CA VAL A 18 4.97 5.96 16.03
C VAL A 18 5.42 5.94 17.49
N VAL A 19 6.59 6.52 17.76
CA VAL A 19 7.19 6.59 19.10
C VAL A 19 7.30 8.03 19.55
N ASN A 20 6.70 8.36 20.68
CA ASN A 20 6.95 9.62 21.38
C ASN A 20 8.13 9.42 22.33
N LYS A 21 9.30 9.98 21.98
CA LYS A 21 10.54 9.82 22.75
C LYS A 21 10.51 10.44 24.16
N VAL A 22 9.66 11.44 24.37
CA VAL A 22 9.56 12.14 25.67
C VAL A 22 8.73 11.32 26.66
N THR A 23 7.61 10.78 26.21
CA THR A 23 6.67 10.02 27.07
C THR A 23 6.91 8.52 27.05
N GLY A 24 7.71 8.02 26.10
CA GLY A 24 7.89 6.58 25.85
C GLY A 24 6.67 5.91 25.20
N LYS A 25 5.61 6.67 24.88
CA LYS A 25 4.39 6.12 24.27
C LYS A 25 4.68 5.60 22.87
N THR A 26 4.24 4.37 22.61
CA THR A 26 4.37 3.69 21.32
C THR A 26 2.98 3.36 20.78
N VAL A 27 2.72 3.71 19.53
CA VAL A 27 1.52 3.29 18.79
C VAL A 27 1.95 2.48 17.58
N VAL A 28 1.41 1.28 17.45
CA VAL A 28 1.64 0.37 16.32
C VAL A 28 0.35 0.23 15.52
N ASP A 29 0.49 0.16 14.21
CA ASP A 29 -0.59 -0.13 13.27
C ASP A 29 -0.03 -0.93 12.08
N VAL A 30 -0.87 -1.73 11.43
CA VAL A 30 -0.48 -2.52 10.24
C VAL A 30 -1.56 -2.39 9.19
N ALA A 31 -1.17 -1.99 7.99
CA ALA A 31 -2.02 -2.11 6.82
C ALA A 31 -1.81 -3.48 6.17
N THR A 32 -2.88 -4.23 5.97
CA THR A 32 -2.90 -5.45 5.16
C THR A 32 -3.69 -5.19 3.90
N ILE A 33 -3.08 -5.44 2.74
CA ILE A 33 -3.67 -5.12 1.44
C ILE A 33 -3.62 -6.36 0.54
N ASP A 34 -4.79 -6.81 0.09
CA ASP A 34 -4.90 -7.81 -0.97
C ASP A 34 -4.51 -7.20 -2.32
N VAL A 35 -3.62 -7.87 -3.03
CA VAL A 35 -3.09 -7.43 -4.32
C VAL A 35 -3.37 -8.52 -5.36
N PRO A 36 -4.48 -8.41 -6.12
CA PRO A 36 -4.85 -9.37 -7.16
C PRO A 36 -3.97 -9.23 -8.41
N PHE A 37 -3.01 -10.13 -8.56
CA PHE A 37 -2.17 -10.18 -9.75
C PHE A 37 -2.94 -10.75 -10.93
N ARG A 38 -2.79 -10.09 -12.08
CA ARG A 38 -3.35 -10.58 -13.34
C ARG A 38 -2.60 -11.81 -13.86
N LEU A 39 -3.18 -12.49 -14.83
CA LEU A 39 -2.56 -13.60 -15.55
C LEU A 39 -1.66 -13.09 -16.69
N TYR A 40 -0.54 -12.42 -16.38
CA TYR A 40 0.43 -11.96 -17.38
C TYR A 40 1.21 -13.11 -18.02
N THR A 41 1.69 -12.90 -19.24
CA THR A 41 2.47 -13.86 -20.01
C THR A 41 3.93 -13.90 -19.58
N ASP A 42 4.66 -14.93 -20.02
CA ASP A 42 6.11 -14.98 -19.87
C ASP A 42 6.80 -13.86 -20.66
N ALA A 43 6.30 -13.52 -21.85
CA ALA A 43 6.86 -12.44 -22.65
C ALA A 43 6.80 -11.07 -21.95
N GLU A 44 5.65 -10.75 -21.32
CA GLU A 44 5.49 -9.53 -20.51
C GLU A 44 6.42 -9.53 -19.28
N LEU A 45 6.58 -10.69 -18.64
CA LEU A 45 7.47 -10.83 -17.50
C LEU A 45 8.93 -10.60 -17.89
N GLU A 46 9.42 -11.24 -18.96
CA GLU A 46 10.79 -11.05 -19.42
C GLU A 46 11.06 -9.59 -19.82
N ALA A 47 10.11 -8.94 -20.51
CA ALA A 47 10.20 -7.52 -20.83
C ALA A 47 10.23 -6.63 -19.57
N TYR A 48 9.54 -7.01 -18.50
CA TYR A 48 9.62 -6.31 -17.23
C TYR A 48 10.98 -6.49 -16.55
N LEU A 49 11.54 -7.70 -16.58
CA LEU A 49 12.83 -8.00 -15.95
C LEU A 49 14.00 -7.25 -16.61
N THR A 50 13.96 -7.03 -17.92
CA THR A 50 15.01 -6.27 -18.62
C THR A 50 15.07 -4.80 -18.21
N SER A 51 13.98 -4.23 -17.68
CA SER A 51 13.92 -2.84 -17.21
C SER A 51 14.77 -2.56 -15.96
N LYS A 52 15.18 -3.60 -15.21
CA LYS A 52 15.84 -3.52 -13.89
C LYS A 52 15.06 -2.82 -12.77
N ASP A 53 13.86 -2.30 -13.05
CA ASP A 53 12.89 -1.81 -12.06
C ASP A 53 12.55 -2.82 -10.93
N PRO A 54 12.60 -4.15 -11.10
CA PRO A 54 12.26 -5.09 -10.02
C PRO A 54 13.20 -5.10 -8.81
N LEU A 55 14.45 -4.65 -8.97
CA LEU A 55 15.54 -5.07 -8.09
C LEU A 55 15.53 -4.43 -6.69
N ASP A 56 14.85 -3.30 -6.52
CA ASP A 56 14.76 -2.56 -5.26
C ASP A 56 13.38 -2.66 -4.58
N LYS A 57 12.52 -3.59 -5.05
CA LYS A 57 11.12 -3.67 -4.62
C LYS A 57 10.82 -4.99 -3.91
N ALA A 58 10.20 -4.89 -2.74
CA ALA A 58 9.64 -6.06 -2.07
C ALA A 58 8.62 -6.74 -3.00
N GLY A 59 8.77 -8.06 -3.21
CA GLY A 59 7.95 -8.76 -4.19
C GLY A 59 8.50 -8.77 -5.62
N GLY A 60 9.52 -7.96 -5.90
CA GLY A 60 10.10 -7.79 -7.23
C GLY A 60 9.17 -7.12 -8.23
N TYR A 61 8.20 -6.31 -7.78
CA TYR A 61 7.29 -5.59 -8.68
C TYR A 61 7.03 -4.15 -8.24
N ASN A 62 6.71 -3.32 -9.23
CA ASN A 62 6.15 -2.00 -9.06
C ASN A 62 4.67 -2.01 -9.48
N ILE A 63 3.77 -1.73 -8.53
CA ILE A 63 2.33 -1.64 -8.82
C ILE A 63 2.01 -0.49 -9.78
N GLN A 64 2.88 0.53 -9.89
CA GLN A 64 2.76 1.66 -10.82
C GLN A 64 3.48 1.45 -12.16
N HIS A 65 4.00 0.24 -12.46
CA HIS A 65 4.80 0.06 -13.69
C HIS A 65 3.94 0.22 -14.96
N ALA A 66 4.17 1.32 -15.69
CA ALA A 66 3.39 1.71 -16.88
C ALA A 66 3.44 0.71 -18.05
N GLY A 67 4.38 -0.23 -18.07
CA GLY A 67 4.44 -1.29 -19.10
C GLY A 67 3.93 -2.65 -18.62
N PHE A 68 4.06 -2.95 -17.33
CA PHE A 68 3.86 -4.32 -16.81
C PHE A 68 2.52 -4.44 -16.10
N HIS A 69 2.08 -3.41 -15.38
CA HIS A 69 0.78 -3.36 -14.72
C HIS A 69 0.38 -4.72 -14.10
N PRO A 70 1.09 -5.20 -13.07
CA PRO A 70 0.96 -6.57 -12.61
C PRO A 70 -0.40 -6.91 -11.99
N VAL A 71 -1.20 -5.89 -11.65
CA VAL A 71 -2.40 -6.01 -10.84
C VAL A 71 -3.64 -5.70 -11.68
N GLU A 72 -4.72 -6.47 -11.52
CA GLU A 72 -6.02 -6.20 -12.12
C GLU A 72 -7.07 -5.84 -11.06
N ARG A 73 -7.97 -4.90 -11.35
CA ARG A 73 -9.10 -4.55 -10.46
C ARG A 73 -8.68 -4.25 -9.01
N PHE A 74 -7.55 -3.57 -8.82
CA PHE A 74 -7.06 -3.22 -7.49
C PHE A 74 -8.10 -2.40 -6.71
N ALA A 75 -8.46 -2.88 -5.52
CA ALA A 75 -9.45 -2.24 -4.64
C ALA A 75 -8.92 -2.09 -3.20
N GLY A 76 -7.62 -1.80 -3.08
CA GLY A 76 -6.93 -1.70 -1.79
C GLY A 76 -6.39 -0.31 -1.48
N CYS A 77 -5.62 -0.22 -0.39
CA CYS A 77 -4.88 0.99 -0.03
C CYS A 77 -3.59 1.09 -0.86
N PHE A 78 -3.61 1.91 -1.91
CA PHE A 78 -2.47 2.06 -2.82
C PHE A 78 -1.21 2.58 -2.12
N ALA A 79 -1.36 3.60 -1.27
CA ALA A 79 -0.27 4.13 -0.45
C ALA A 79 0.33 3.06 0.49
N GLY A 80 -0.49 2.12 0.97
CA GLY A 80 -0.04 0.98 1.74
C GLY A 80 0.88 0.08 0.93
N VAL A 81 0.47 -0.32 -0.28
CA VAL A 81 1.32 -1.12 -1.18
C VAL A 81 2.63 -0.41 -1.53
N MET A 82 2.59 0.92 -1.69
CA MET A 82 3.79 1.74 -1.92
C MET A 82 4.73 1.86 -0.69
N GLY A 83 4.28 1.43 0.50
CA GLY A 83 5.11 1.38 1.70
C GLY A 83 4.80 2.42 2.78
N LEU A 84 3.81 3.30 2.60
CA LEU A 84 3.38 4.23 3.64
C LEU A 84 1.85 4.43 3.65
N PRO A 85 1.09 3.65 4.43
CA PRO A 85 -0.36 3.72 4.47
C PRO A 85 -0.83 4.96 5.26
N LEU A 86 -0.99 6.08 4.57
CA LEU A 86 -1.28 7.38 5.17
C LEU A 86 -2.51 7.41 6.09
N CYS A 87 -3.58 6.68 5.76
CA CYS A 87 -4.75 6.59 6.64
C CYS A 87 -4.44 5.86 7.97
N HIS A 88 -3.59 4.84 7.95
CA HIS A 88 -3.15 4.15 9.17
C HIS A 88 -2.21 5.05 9.98
N LEU A 89 -1.31 5.78 9.30
CA LEU A 89 -0.44 6.78 9.94
C LEU A 89 -1.28 7.86 10.64
N THR A 90 -2.30 8.40 9.95
CA THR A 90 -3.23 9.38 10.52
C THR A 90 -3.87 8.86 11.80
N ARG A 91 -4.39 7.63 11.82
CA ARG A 91 -4.94 7.03 13.06
C ARG A 91 -3.88 6.91 14.15
N ALA A 92 -2.67 6.47 13.81
CA ALA A 92 -1.60 6.30 14.78
C ALA A 92 -1.18 7.64 15.41
N LEU A 93 -1.10 8.70 14.61
CA LEU A 93 -0.81 10.07 15.08
C LEU A 93 -1.94 10.62 15.95
N ILE A 94 -3.21 10.42 15.57
CA ILE A 94 -4.37 10.81 16.40
C ILE A 94 -4.34 10.06 17.75
N ARG A 95 -4.08 8.75 17.74
CA ARG A 95 -3.90 7.96 18.98
C ARG A 95 -2.71 8.43 19.82
N MET A 96 -1.71 9.07 19.20
CA MET A 96 -0.60 9.72 19.88
C MET A 96 -0.98 11.06 20.52
N GLY A 97 -2.16 11.60 20.21
CA GLY A 97 -2.62 12.92 20.66
C GLY A 97 -2.23 14.06 19.70
N ILE A 98 -1.81 13.74 18.48
CA ILE A 98 -1.46 14.74 17.46
C ILE A 98 -2.73 15.12 16.70
N ARG A 99 -3.05 16.41 16.68
CA ARG A 99 -4.14 16.96 15.86
C ARG A 99 -3.69 17.06 14.41
N ILE A 100 -4.53 16.58 13.50
CA ILE A 100 -4.33 16.73 12.05
C ILE A 100 -5.40 17.68 11.53
N GLU A 101 -4.96 18.78 10.92
CA GLU A 101 -5.84 19.86 10.45
C GLU A 101 -6.08 19.83 8.94
N VAL A 102 -5.55 18.81 8.25
CA VAL A 102 -5.68 18.62 6.81
C VAL A 102 -6.36 17.29 6.49
N ASP A 103 -7.09 17.24 5.38
CA ASP A 103 -7.66 15.99 4.87
C ASP A 103 -6.58 15.15 4.16
N ILE A 104 -5.88 14.33 4.95
CA ILE A 104 -4.83 13.43 4.46
C ILE A 104 -5.37 12.45 3.41
N ALA A 105 -6.63 12.01 3.52
CA ALA A 105 -7.20 11.07 2.55
C ALA A 105 -7.44 11.76 1.21
N ALA A 106 -7.95 12.99 1.20
CA ALA A 106 -8.11 13.77 -0.03
C ALA A 106 -6.75 14.04 -0.69
N LEU A 107 -5.75 14.50 0.07
CA LEU A 107 -4.40 14.77 -0.43
C LEU A 107 -3.71 13.52 -0.98
N CYS A 108 -3.89 12.38 -0.31
CA CYS A 108 -3.35 11.10 -0.77
C CYS A 108 -3.93 10.70 -2.13
N GLN A 109 -5.26 10.80 -2.28
CA GLN A 109 -5.96 10.42 -3.50
C GLN A 109 -5.63 11.35 -4.68
N SER A 110 -5.51 12.65 -4.44
CA SER A 110 -5.11 13.61 -5.47
C SER A 110 -3.65 13.41 -5.91
N THR A 111 -2.75 13.14 -4.96
CA THR A 111 -1.32 12.94 -5.23
C THR A 111 -1.07 11.64 -5.99
N LEU A 112 -1.76 10.57 -5.61
CA LEU A 112 -1.59 9.25 -6.23
C LEU A 112 -2.47 9.06 -7.48
N VAL A 113 -3.32 10.05 -7.79
CA VAL A 113 -4.31 9.98 -8.88
C VAL A 113 -5.11 8.68 -8.81
N TYR A 114 -5.60 8.35 -7.60
CA TYR A 114 -6.28 7.10 -7.31
C TYR A 114 -7.45 7.33 -6.35
N ASN A 115 -8.67 6.95 -6.75
CA ASN A 115 -9.83 6.97 -5.88
C ASN A 115 -9.81 5.73 -4.97
N CYS A 116 -9.41 5.93 -3.72
CA CYS A 116 -9.21 4.83 -2.78
C CYS A 116 -10.57 4.31 -2.29
N PRO A 117 -10.93 3.04 -2.49
CA PRO A 117 -12.24 2.55 -2.04
C PRO A 117 -12.29 2.29 -0.53
N VAL A 118 -11.12 2.16 0.13
CA VAL A 118 -11.01 1.69 1.52
C VAL A 118 -10.70 2.80 2.54
N PHE A 119 -10.45 4.05 2.12
CA PHE A 119 -9.94 5.09 3.04
C PHE A 119 -10.90 5.36 4.21
N LYS A 120 -12.22 5.43 3.96
CA LYS A 120 -13.23 5.69 4.99
C LYS A 120 -13.25 4.58 6.03
N ASN A 121 -13.19 3.33 5.59
CA ASN A 121 -13.18 2.16 6.47
C ASN A 121 -11.94 2.17 7.35
N ILE A 122 -10.76 2.38 6.74
CA ILE A 122 -9.50 2.50 7.47
C ILE A 122 -9.60 3.60 8.52
N LEU A 123 -9.94 4.83 8.14
CA LEU A 123 -10.01 5.98 9.06
C LEU A 123 -11.04 5.79 10.18
N SER A 124 -12.15 5.10 9.91
CA SER A 124 -13.17 4.79 10.91
C SER A 124 -12.76 3.68 11.91
N GLY A 125 -11.58 3.06 11.73
CA GLY A 125 -11.13 1.98 12.59
C GLY A 125 -11.77 0.62 12.28
N ARG A 126 -12.58 0.51 11.22
CA ARG A 126 -13.20 -0.76 10.83
C ARG A 126 -12.21 -1.58 10.03
N SER A 127 -11.81 -2.73 10.57
CA SER A 127 -10.99 -3.70 9.84
C SER A 127 -11.86 -4.42 8.81
N HIS A 128 -11.33 -4.58 7.60
CA HIS A 128 -11.84 -5.53 6.63
C HIS A 128 -11.42 -6.93 7.10
N LEU A 129 -12.25 -7.54 7.95
CA LEU A 129 -12.30 -8.99 8.12
C LEU A 129 -13.65 -9.46 7.60
#